data_AF-A0A7C4UW95-F1
#
_entry.id   AF-A0A7C4UW95-F1
#
_cell.length_a   1.000
_cell.length_b   1.000
_cell.length_c   1.000
_cell.angle_alpha   90.00
_cell.angle_beta   90.00
_cell.angle_gamma   90.00
#
_symmetry.space_group_name_H-M   'P 1'
#
loop_
_entity.id
_entity.type
_entity.pdbx_description
1 polymer ?
#
loop_
_entity_poly.entity_id
_entity_poly.type
_entity_poly.pdbx_seq_one_letter_code
_entity_poly.pdbx_strand_id
1 'polypeptide(L)'
;MAASGKDEPREKAQKLLATARAHLVRGEHDQALQIVNQVQAMGLTFRDGEDTPEKVRAALRDRAVVQAVTPSIQVTESKRQQALKHLAEARSLQKQGLLLQALAAVESARECGAIFAPGDELPEAVLAELKKDCTGQIDACVAVADTLASHGRYQDAEAYLNYSRQLAIGFKLPAFKIDEHLIQVKAQATRGLEAAEPDPQAKALVQAIEQEVKQGHLSEARRLAESLYNGPFGMKPQAAEWLAKLDDLEFRKDSYEAEVYYELAVQAFINKDFDGAASYLQGADLRLLDKRKQAHARELLASIEQVRRSK
;
A
#
# COMPACT_ATOMS: atom_id res chain seq x y z
N MET A 1 -37.79 62.32 -68.03
CA MET A 1 -37.09 61.03 -67.85
C MET A 1 -35.64 61.31 -67.51
N ALA A 2 -35.18 61.02 -66.28
CA ALA A 2 -33.77 60.75 -65.92
C ALA A 2 -33.60 60.76 -64.38
N ALA A 3 -33.92 59.66 -63.69
CA ALA A 3 -33.64 59.52 -62.25
C ALA A 3 -33.28 58.06 -61.85
N SER A 4 -32.70 57.28 -62.75
CA SER A 4 -32.44 55.84 -62.50
C SER A 4 -30.97 55.47 -62.26
N GLY A 5 -30.04 56.43 -62.29
CA GLY A 5 -28.59 56.15 -62.22
C GLY A 5 -27.88 56.52 -60.91
N LYS A 6 -28.58 57.06 -59.90
CA LYS A 6 -27.96 57.50 -58.63
C LYS A 6 -28.06 56.48 -57.48
N ASP A 7 -28.85 55.42 -57.66
CA ASP A 7 -29.11 54.43 -56.59
C ASP A 7 -28.38 53.07 -56.80
N GLU A 8 -27.84 52.80 -57.99
CA GLU A 8 -27.04 51.58 -58.27
C GLU A 8 -25.87 51.33 -57.29
N PRO A 9 -25.01 52.31 -56.96
CA PRO A 9 -23.91 52.07 -56.02
C PRO A 9 -24.40 51.83 -54.58
N ARG A 10 -25.57 52.36 -54.21
CA ARG A 10 -26.19 52.16 -52.88
C ARG A 10 -26.83 50.78 -52.76
N GLU A 11 -27.56 50.34 -53.78
CA GLU A 11 -28.15 48.99 -53.80
C GLU A 11 -27.05 47.91 -53.75
N LYS A 12 -25.93 48.15 -54.44
CA LYS A 12 -24.75 47.28 -54.38
C LYS A 12 -24.12 47.26 -52.99
N ALA A 13 -23.97 48.42 -52.34
CA ALA A 13 -23.46 48.51 -50.97
C ALA A 13 -24.37 47.81 -49.95
N GLN A 14 -25.69 47.93 -50.09
CA GLN A 14 -26.64 47.21 -49.24
C GLN A 14 -26.56 45.69 -49.41
N LYS A 15 -26.45 45.19 -50.65
CA LYS A 15 -26.23 43.75 -50.93
C LYS A 15 -24.92 43.24 -50.34
N LEU A 16 -23.85 44.05 -50.39
CA LEU A 16 -22.57 43.73 -49.77
C LEU A 16 -22.69 43.67 -48.23
N LEU A 17 -23.32 44.65 -47.59
CA LEU A 17 -23.53 44.62 -46.13
C LEU A 17 -24.42 43.46 -45.68
N ALA A 18 -25.45 43.11 -46.46
CA ALA A 18 -26.26 41.91 -46.22
C ALA A 18 -25.43 40.61 -46.33
N THR A 19 -24.54 40.54 -47.32
CA THR A 19 -23.58 39.44 -47.46
C THR A 19 -22.60 39.38 -46.29
N ALA A 20 -22.09 40.53 -45.82
CA ALA A 20 -21.23 40.61 -44.63
C ALA A 20 -21.95 40.11 -43.36
N ARG A 21 -23.25 40.40 -43.21
CA ARG A 21 -24.10 39.83 -42.14
C ARG A 21 -24.27 38.32 -42.26
N ALA A 22 -24.39 37.78 -43.47
CA ALA A 22 -24.45 36.34 -43.69
C ALA A 22 -23.13 35.64 -43.30
N HIS A 23 -21.98 36.23 -43.66
CA HIS A 23 -20.65 35.75 -43.24
C HIS A 23 -20.46 35.82 -41.72
N LEU A 24 -20.95 36.89 -41.09
CA LEU A 24 -21.03 37.01 -39.63
C LEU A 24 -21.80 35.85 -38.99
N VAL A 25 -22.96 35.47 -39.53
CA VAL A 25 -23.76 34.33 -39.04
C VAL A 25 -23.01 33.01 -39.16
N ARG A 26 -22.20 32.84 -40.20
CA ARG A 26 -21.38 31.64 -40.45
C ARG A 26 -20.05 31.61 -39.67
N GLY A 27 -19.68 32.70 -38.98
CA GLY A 27 -18.42 32.79 -38.23
C GLY A 27 -17.21 33.20 -39.06
N GLU A 28 -17.42 33.61 -40.32
CA GLU A 28 -16.37 34.00 -41.28
C GLU A 28 -16.03 35.50 -41.12
N HIS A 29 -15.35 35.83 -40.02
CA HIS A 29 -15.11 37.22 -39.59
C HIS A 29 -14.20 38.01 -40.56
N ASP A 30 -13.18 37.37 -41.13
CA ASP A 30 -12.24 38.03 -42.06
C ASP A 30 -12.92 38.44 -43.37
N GLN A 31 -13.81 37.59 -43.89
CA GLN A 31 -14.57 37.86 -45.12
C GLN A 31 -15.59 38.98 -44.90
N ALA A 32 -16.28 38.98 -43.75
CA ALA A 32 -17.18 40.07 -43.38
C ALA A 32 -16.44 41.41 -43.23
N LEU A 33 -15.23 41.42 -42.65
CA LEU A 33 -14.42 42.63 -42.46
C LEU A 33 -13.91 43.19 -43.79
N GLN A 34 -13.51 42.33 -44.73
CA GLN A 34 -13.13 42.74 -46.10
C GLN A 34 -14.28 43.42 -46.84
N ILE A 35 -15.50 42.88 -46.73
CA ILE A 35 -16.68 43.45 -47.38
C ILE A 35 -17.06 44.79 -46.72
N VAL A 36 -16.97 44.91 -45.39
CA VAL A 36 -17.21 46.17 -44.68
C VAL A 36 -16.21 47.25 -45.11
N ASN A 37 -14.92 46.91 -45.23
CA ASN A 37 -13.89 47.83 -45.72
C ASN A 37 -14.12 48.23 -47.19
N GLN A 38 -14.59 47.29 -48.02
CA GLN A 38 -14.95 47.56 -49.41
C GLN A 38 -16.11 48.56 -49.51
N VAL A 39 -17.16 48.40 -48.70
CA VAL A 39 -18.31 49.31 -48.68
C VAL A 39 -17.93 50.68 -48.10
N GLN A 40 -17.02 50.72 -47.12
CA GLN A 40 -16.49 51.97 -46.57
C GLN A 40 -15.65 52.75 -47.59
N ALA A 41 -14.83 52.06 -48.38
CA ALA A 41 -14.05 52.66 -49.47
C ALA A 41 -14.92 53.26 -50.58
N MET A 42 -16.19 52.85 -50.71
CA MET A 42 -17.14 53.43 -51.66
C MET A 42 -17.64 54.83 -51.25
N GLY A 43 -17.34 55.30 -50.02
CA GLY A 43 -17.58 56.70 -49.60
C GLY A 43 -19.04 57.13 -49.63
N LEU A 44 -19.98 56.21 -49.43
CA LEU A 44 -21.42 56.45 -49.57
C LEU A 44 -22.03 57.03 -48.29
N THR A 45 -23.04 57.90 -48.45
CA THR A 45 -23.90 58.38 -47.36
C THR A 45 -25.14 57.49 -47.23
N PHE A 46 -25.37 56.98 -46.02
CA PHE A 46 -26.47 56.08 -45.65
C PHE A 46 -27.59 56.86 -44.97
N ARG A 47 -28.84 56.38 -45.12
CA ARG A 47 -30.01 56.98 -44.46
C ARG A 47 -30.23 56.39 -43.06
N ASP A 48 -31.00 57.12 -42.25
CA ASP A 48 -31.45 56.63 -40.96
C ASP A 48 -32.27 55.35 -41.10
N GLY A 49 -31.89 54.32 -40.36
CA GLY A 49 -32.50 52.98 -40.42
C GLY A 49 -31.78 51.97 -41.33
N GLU A 50 -30.89 52.42 -42.23
CA GLU A 50 -30.12 51.50 -43.09
C GLU A 50 -28.98 50.82 -42.32
N ASP A 51 -28.59 49.61 -42.75
CA ASP A 51 -27.41 48.94 -42.20
C ASP A 51 -26.17 49.70 -42.71
N THR A 52 -25.26 50.05 -41.81
CA THR A 52 -24.07 50.85 -42.12
C THR A 52 -22.82 50.04 -41.84
N PRO A 53 -21.68 50.35 -42.51
CA PRO A 53 -20.41 49.70 -42.23
C PRO A 53 -20.07 49.66 -40.74
N GLU A 54 -20.32 50.75 -40.01
CA GLU A 54 -20.07 50.83 -38.56
C GLU A 54 -20.98 49.90 -37.74
N LYS A 55 -22.27 49.75 -38.10
CA LYS A 55 -23.19 48.81 -37.41
C LYS A 55 -22.74 47.35 -37.58
N VAL A 56 -22.24 47.00 -38.78
CA VAL A 56 -21.73 45.64 -39.05
C VAL A 56 -20.39 45.43 -38.33
N ARG A 57 -19.53 46.44 -38.27
CA ARG A 57 -18.26 46.41 -37.52
C ARG A 57 -18.46 46.28 -36.00
N ALA A 58 -19.44 46.99 -35.44
CA ALA A 58 -19.84 46.83 -34.05
C ALA A 58 -20.30 45.39 -33.77
N ALA A 59 -21.15 44.82 -34.64
CA ALA A 59 -21.60 43.43 -34.51
C ALA A 59 -20.46 42.40 -34.66
N LEU A 60 -19.46 42.65 -35.50
CA LEU A 60 -18.22 41.85 -35.58
C LEU A 60 -17.46 41.85 -34.26
N ARG A 61 -17.33 43.03 -33.62
CA ARG A 61 -16.66 43.16 -32.32
C ARG A 61 -17.42 42.42 -31.22
N ASP A 62 -18.74 42.60 -31.13
CA ASP A 62 -19.56 41.95 -30.10
C ASP A 62 -19.53 40.42 -30.23
N ARG A 63 -19.59 39.92 -31.46
CA ARG A 63 -19.53 38.48 -31.72
C ARG A 63 -18.14 37.89 -31.47
N ALA A 64 -17.07 38.61 -31.77
CA ALA A 64 -15.71 38.21 -31.43
C ALA A 64 -15.51 38.11 -29.90
N VAL A 65 -16.11 39.03 -29.13
CA VAL A 65 -16.09 38.96 -27.65
C VAL A 65 -16.84 37.73 -27.16
N VAL A 66 -18.06 37.47 -27.66
CA VAL A 66 -18.82 36.27 -27.29
C VAL A 66 -18.07 34.99 -27.67
N GLN A 67 -17.51 34.93 -28.88
CA GLN A 67 -16.80 33.74 -29.37
C GLN A 67 -15.49 33.48 -28.61
N ALA A 68 -14.81 34.52 -28.11
CA ALA A 68 -13.63 34.38 -27.26
C ALA A 68 -13.98 33.93 -25.83
N VAL A 69 -15.13 34.32 -25.31
CA VAL A 69 -15.55 34.06 -23.91
C VAL A 69 -16.34 32.74 -23.77
N THR A 70 -17.01 32.28 -24.82
CA THR A 70 -17.80 31.02 -24.78
C THR A 70 -16.97 29.76 -24.46
N PRO A 71 -15.82 29.48 -25.11
CA PRO A 71 -15.04 28.27 -24.83
C PRO A 71 -14.41 28.30 -23.44
N SER A 72 -14.02 29.48 -22.93
CA SER A 72 -13.47 29.60 -21.57
C SER A 72 -14.54 29.38 -20.49
N ILE A 73 -15.78 29.84 -20.73
CA ILE A 73 -16.92 29.51 -19.85
C ILE A 73 -17.21 28.01 -19.86
N GLN A 74 -17.24 27.37 -21.03
CA GLN A 74 -17.51 25.92 -21.13
C GLN A 74 -16.47 25.07 -20.42
N VAL A 75 -15.18 25.41 -20.56
CA VAL A 75 -14.10 24.70 -19.84
C VAL A 75 -14.20 24.93 -18.34
N THR A 76 -14.54 26.14 -17.90
CA THR A 76 -14.72 26.46 -16.48
C THR A 76 -15.89 25.68 -15.88
N GLU A 77 -17.02 25.62 -16.59
CA GLU A 77 -18.21 24.88 -16.16
C GLU A 77 -17.95 23.36 -16.13
N SER A 78 -17.23 22.83 -17.11
CA SER A 78 -16.83 21.41 -17.12
C SER A 78 -15.95 21.04 -15.92
N LYS A 79 -14.94 21.87 -15.61
CA LYS A 79 -14.09 21.69 -14.41
C LYS A 79 -14.91 21.77 -13.13
N ARG A 80 -15.87 22.70 -13.05
CA ARG A 80 -16.79 22.83 -11.91
C ARG A 80 -17.63 21.57 -11.71
N GLN A 81 -18.23 21.05 -12.79
CA GLN A 81 -19.00 19.82 -12.74
C GLN A 81 -18.17 18.61 -12.31
N GLN A 82 -16.93 18.50 -12.78
CA GLN A 82 -16.01 17.44 -12.35
C GLN A 82 -15.66 17.55 -10.86
N ALA A 83 -15.32 18.75 -10.38
CA ALA A 83 -15.03 18.98 -8.96
C ALA A 83 -16.22 18.63 -8.07
N LEU A 84 -17.44 19.05 -8.45
CA LEU A 84 -18.67 18.72 -7.72
C LEU A 84 -18.96 17.22 -7.68
N LYS A 85 -18.64 16.48 -8.75
CA LYS A 85 -18.77 15.01 -8.77
C LYS A 85 -17.85 14.37 -7.74
N HIS A 86 -16.59 14.82 -7.66
CA HIS A 86 -15.64 14.32 -6.66
C HIS A 86 -16.07 14.67 -5.22
N LEU A 87 -16.66 15.86 -5.00
CA LEU A 87 -17.22 16.20 -3.69
C LEU A 87 -18.42 15.34 -3.32
N ALA A 88 -19.32 15.06 -4.26
CA ALA A 88 -20.44 14.15 -4.04
C ALA A 88 -19.97 12.72 -3.70
N GLU A 89 -18.92 12.24 -4.37
CA GLU A 89 -18.26 10.97 -4.05
C GLU A 89 -17.65 10.98 -2.64
N ALA A 90 -16.93 12.04 -2.28
CA ALA A 90 -16.38 12.21 -0.93
C ALA A 90 -17.46 12.13 0.15
N ARG A 91 -18.63 12.75 -0.07
CA ARG A 91 -19.78 12.66 0.86
C ARG A 91 -20.35 11.25 0.97
N SER A 92 -20.39 10.50 -0.13
CA SER A 92 -20.80 9.10 -0.10
C SER A 92 -19.82 8.25 0.71
N LEU A 93 -18.51 8.43 0.49
CA LEU A 93 -17.45 7.72 1.19
C LEU A 93 -17.39 8.09 2.69
N GLN A 94 -17.64 9.35 3.03
CA GLN A 94 -17.77 9.81 4.42
C GLN A 94 -18.88 9.05 5.15
N LYS A 95 -20.07 8.93 4.55
CA LYS A 95 -21.21 8.19 5.13
C LYS A 95 -20.91 6.70 5.33
N GLN A 96 -19.98 6.14 4.55
CA GLN A 96 -19.52 4.76 4.67
C GLN A 96 -18.39 4.58 5.70
N GLY A 97 -17.89 5.67 6.29
CA GLY A 97 -16.74 5.65 7.21
C GLY A 97 -15.38 5.47 6.52
N LEU A 98 -15.32 5.56 5.20
CA LEU A 98 -14.10 5.40 4.40
C LEU A 98 -13.34 6.73 4.29
N LEU A 99 -12.89 7.25 5.43
CA LEU A 99 -12.36 8.62 5.54
C LEU A 99 -11.13 8.89 4.64
N LEU A 100 -10.21 7.93 4.49
CA LEU A 100 -9.04 8.11 3.62
C LEU A 100 -9.41 8.21 2.14
N GLN A 101 -10.42 7.43 1.70
CA GLN A 101 -10.90 7.51 0.33
C GLN A 101 -11.68 8.82 0.11
N ALA A 102 -12.47 9.23 1.09
CA ALA A 102 -13.16 10.52 1.05
C ALA A 102 -12.17 11.69 0.95
N LEU A 103 -11.05 11.63 1.69
CA LEU A 103 -9.98 12.62 1.59
C LEU A 103 -9.39 12.69 0.18
N ALA A 104 -9.06 11.54 -0.42
CA ALA A 104 -8.52 11.50 -1.79
C ALA A 104 -9.49 12.12 -2.81
N ALA A 105 -10.80 11.85 -2.69
CA ALA A 105 -11.81 12.46 -3.54
C ALA A 105 -11.88 14.00 -3.36
N VAL A 106 -11.77 14.51 -2.13
CA VAL A 106 -11.69 15.97 -1.90
C VAL A 106 -10.42 16.57 -2.51
N GLU A 107 -9.28 15.87 -2.44
CA GLU A 107 -8.04 16.32 -3.08
C GLU A 107 -8.19 16.36 -4.61
N SER A 108 -8.79 15.34 -5.23
CA SER A 108 -9.12 15.37 -6.67
C SER A 108 -10.03 16.54 -7.05
N ALA A 109 -11.02 16.88 -6.21
CA ALA A 109 -11.86 18.05 -6.44
C ALA A 109 -11.06 19.37 -6.41
N ARG A 110 -10.05 19.47 -5.53
CA ARG A 110 -9.16 20.64 -5.46
C ARG A 110 -8.24 20.73 -6.67
N GLU A 111 -7.74 19.59 -7.15
CA GLU A 111 -6.87 19.51 -8.33
C GLU A 111 -7.57 19.93 -9.62
N CYS A 112 -8.89 19.81 -9.70
CA CYS A 112 -9.67 20.32 -10.83
C CYS A 112 -9.52 21.85 -11.03
N GLY A 113 -9.12 22.60 -9.99
CA GLY A 113 -8.94 24.06 -10.05
C GLY A 113 -10.20 24.80 -10.48
N ALA A 114 -11.37 24.29 -10.09
CA ALA A 114 -12.66 24.84 -10.45
C ALA A 114 -12.97 26.13 -9.67
N ILE A 115 -13.71 27.04 -10.31
CA ILE A 115 -14.30 28.21 -9.64
C ILE A 115 -15.71 27.80 -9.22
N PHE A 116 -15.98 27.82 -7.91
CA PHE A 116 -17.27 27.44 -7.34
C PHE A 116 -18.24 28.62 -7.29
N ALA A 117 -19.53 28.35 -7.51
CA ALA A 117 -20.59 29.33 -7.44
C ALA A 117 -21.14 29.48 -6.00
N PRO A 118 -21.79 30.60 -5.66
CA PRO A 118 -22.50 30.74 -4.39
C PRO A 118 -23.58 29.65 -4.24
N GLY A 119 -23.45 28.80 -3.22
CA GLY A 119 -24.33 27.66 -2.98
C GLY A 119 -23.74 26.30 -3.37
N ASP A 120 -22.64 26.28 -4.13
CA ASP A 120 -21.86 25.07 -4.33
C ASP A 120 -21.18 24.66 -3.02
N GLU A 121 -21.05 23.35 -2.81
CA GLU A 121 -20.28 22.82 -1.71
C GLU A 121 -18.78 23.01 -1.97
N LEU A 122 -18.06 23.56 -0.99
CA LEU A 122 -16.64 23.87 -1.13
C LEU A 122 -15.78 22.70 -0.63
N PRO A 123 -14.68 22.34 -1.31
CA PRO A 123 -13.74 21.31 -0.85
C PRO A 123 -13.25 21.54 0.58
N GLU A 124 -13.01 22.79 0.96
CA GLU A 124 -12.56 23.18 2.29
C GLU A 124 -13.60 22.89 3.37
N ALA A 125 -14.90 23.04 3.06
CA ALA A 125 -15.99 22.74 3.97
C ALA A 125 -16.11 21.22 4.20
N VAL A 126 -16.05 20.43 3.13
CA VAL A 126 -16.06 18.95 3.22
C VAL A 126 -14.83 18.47 3.99
N LEU A 127 -13.65 19.01 3.70
CA LEU A 127 -12.41 18.65 4.41
C LEU A 127 -12.47 18.97 5.90
N ALA A 128 -13.04 20.11 6.28
CA ALA A 128 -13.19 20.48 7.68
C ALA A 128 -14.08 19.48 8.43
N GLU A 129 -15.15 19.01 7.81
CA GLU A 129 -16.04 18.00 8.38
C GLU A 129 -15.37 16.62 8.45
N LEU A 130 -14.69 16.19 7.39
CA LEU A 130 -13.92 14.94 7.40
C LEU A 130 -12.84 14.93 8.49
N LYS A 131 -12.18 16.07 8.74
CA LYS A 131 -11.22 16.19 9.84
C LYS A 131 -11.87 16.00 11.20
N LYS A 132 -13.06 16.55 11.41
CA LYS A 132 -13.83 16.36 12.64
C LYS A 132 -14.20 14.88 12.84
N ASP A 133 -14.69 14.22 11.79
CA ASP A 133 -15.03 12.80 11.84
C ASP A 133 -13.79 11.94 12.10
N CYS A 134 -12.66 12.27 11.45
CA CYS A 134 -11.38 11.61 11.66
C CYS A 134 -10.90 11.73 13.11
N THR A 135 -10.98 12.92 13.72
CA THR A 135 -10.63 13.09 15.13
C THR A 135 -11.49 12.23 16.04
N GLY A 136 -12.81 12.18 15.82
CA GLY A 136 -13.69 11.32 16.60
C GLY A 136 -13.41 9.83 16.42
N GLN A 137 -13.05 9.40 15.20
CA GLN A 137 -12.69 8.02 14.91
C GLN A 137 -11.35 7.63 15.57
N ILE A 138 -10.37 8.52 15.55
CA ILE A 138 -9.09 8.33 16.25
C ILE A 138 -9.34 8.17 17.75
N ASP A 139 -10.13 9.07 18.36
CA ASP A 139 -10.43 9.00 19.79
C ASP A 139 -11.14 7.69 20.16
N ALA A 140 -12.10 7.24 19.33
CA ALA A 140 -12.78 5.96 19.51
C ALA A 140 -11.81 4.76 19.39
N CYS A 141 -10.92 4.76 18.40
CA CYS A 141 -9.95 3.69 18.22
C CYS A 141 -8.91 3.66 19.37
N VAL A 142 -8.48 4.81 19.88
CA VAL A 142 -7.59 4.89 21.05
C VAL A 142 -8.29 4.33 22.30
N ALA A 143 -9.54 4.71 22.55
CA ALA A 143 -10.30 4.16 23.68
C ALA A 143 -10.50 2.63 23.60
N VAL A 144 -10.75 2.10 22.40
CA VAL A 144 -10.79 0.64 22.16
C VAL A 144 -9.43 0.00 22.40
N ALA A 145 -8.35 0.63 21.94
CA ALA A 145 -6.99 0.13 22.16
C ALA A 145 -6.63 0.09 23.66
N ASP A 146 -6.97 1.14 24.42
CA ASP A 146 -6.73 1.19 25.87
C ASP A 146 -7.52 0.08 26.60
N THR A 147 -8.77 -0.15 26.19
CA THR A 147 -9.59 -1.24 26.72
C THR A 147 -8.97 -2.60 26.38
N LEU A 148 -8.49 -2.80 25.15
CA LEU A 148 -7.85 -4.07 24.76
C LEU A 148 -6.53 -4.30 25.52
N ALA A 149 -5.73 -3.25 25.68
CA ALA A 149 -4.49 -3.29 26.44
C ALA A 149 -4.73 -3.64 27.92
N SER A 150 -5.80 -3.11 28.54
CA SER A 150 -6.16 -3.47 29.92
C SER A 150 -6.56 -4.94 30.09
N HIS A 151 -7.04 -5.58 29.02
CA HIS A 151 -7.37 -7.01 28.99
C HIS A 151 -6.19 -7.88 28.51
N GLY A 152 -4.98 -7.32 28.39
CA GLY A 152 -3.79 -8.05 27.93
C GLY A 152 -3.77 -8.36 26.43
N ARG A 153 -4.72 -7.84 25.65
CA ARG A 153 -4.81 -8.02 24.20
C ARG A 153 -3.96 -6.97 23.46
N TYR A 154 -2.67 -6.97 23.74
CA TYR A 154 -1.75 -5.93 23.24
C TYR A 154 -1.59 -5.92 21.72
N GLN A 155 -1.67 -7.08 21.07
CA GLN A 155 -1.58 -7.17 19.60
C GLN A 155 -2.78 -6.51 18.92
N ASP A 156 -3.98 -6.74 19.44
CA ASP A 156 -5.19 -6.10 18.92
C ASP A 156 -5.17 -4.58 19.19
N ALA A 157 -4.74 -4.17 20.40
CA ALA A 157 -4.56 -2.77 20.74
C ALA A 157 -3.58 -2.05 19.79
N GLU A 158 -2.45 -2.69 19.46
CA GLU A 158 -1.50 -2.16 18.48
C GLU A 158 -2.12 -1.99 17.09
N ALA A 159 -2.98 -2.92 16.64
CA ALA A 159 -3.66 -2.80 15.34
C ALA A 159 -4.56 -1.56 15.28
N TYR A 160 -5.35 -1.29 16.32
CA TYR A 160 -6.20 -0.09 16.40
C TYR A 160 -5.39 1.21 16.45
N LEU A 161 -4.27 1.23 17.18
CA LEU A 161 -3.40 2.40 17.23
C LEU A 161 -2.69 2.65 15.89
N ASN A 162 -2.25 1.59 15.20
CA ASN A 162 -1.66 1.72 13.86
C ASN A 162 -2.67 2.24 12.84
N TYR A 163 -3.93 1.80 12.90
CA TYR A 163 -4.99 2.34 12.07
C TYR A 163 -5.23 3.84 12.36
N SER A 164 -5.32 4.21 13.63
CA SER A 164 -5.47 5.61 14.07
C SER A 164 -4.32 6.50 13.59
N ARG A 165 -3.09 5.96 13.61
CA ARG A 165 -1.89 6.63 13.11
C ARG A 165 -1.97 6.91 11.61
N GLN A 166 -2.44 5.95 10.82
CA GLN A 166 -2.61 6.12 9.38
C GLN A 166 -3.64 7.22 9.07
N LEU A 167 -4.75 7.24 9.79
CA LEU A 167 -5.75 8.31 9.69
C LEU A 167 -5.14 9.67 10.02
N ALA A 168 -4.41 9.78 11.15
CA ALA A 168 -3.77 11.03 11.54
C ALA A 168 -2.79 11.54 10.47
N ILE A 169 -1.95 10.67 9.91
CA ILE A 169 -1.00 11.01 8.85
C ILE A 169 -1.73 11.49 7.59
N GLY A 170 -2.74 10.76 7.12
CA GLY A 170 -3.51 11.12 5.94
C GLY A 170 -4.13 12.51 6.06
N PHE A 171 -4.76 12.79 7.21
CA PHE A 171 -5.41 14.07 7.47
C PHE A 171 -4.45 15.20 7.93
N LYS A 172 -3.13 14.92 7.99
CA LYS A 172 -2.09 15.84 8.46
C LYS A 172 -2.35 16.35 9.88
N LEU A 173 -2.84 15.46 10.74
CA LEU A 173 -3.07 15.67 12.16
C LEU A 173 -1.83 15.20 12.97
N PRO A 174 -1.60 15.76 14.17
CA PRO A 174 -0.47 15.36 15.00
C PRO A 174 -0.60 13.90 15.47
N ALA A 175 0.33 13.04 15.05
CA ALA A 175 0.36 11.62 15.42
C ALA A 175 1.17 11.32 16.71
N PHE A 176 1.84 12.32 17.29
CA PHE A 176 2.77 12.12 18.42
C PHE A 176 2.14 11.39 19.62
N LYS A 177 0.90 11.73 19.99
CA LYS A 177 0.19 11.07 21.10
C LYS A 177 -0.10 9.60 20.80
N ILE A 178 -0.39 9.28 19.53
CA ILE A 178 -0.65 7.90 19.09
C ILE A 178 0.66 7.10 19.10
N ASP A 179 1.76 7.72 18.65
CA ASP A 179 3.10 7.13 18.70
C ASP A 179 3.53 6.83 20.16
N GLU A 180 3.24 7.74 21.08
CA GLU A 180 3.47 7.54 22.52
C GLU A 180 2.67 6.34 23.07
N HIS A 181 1.38 6.25 22.76
CA HIS A 181 0.54 5.10 23.14
C HIS A 181 1.06 3.79 22.53
N LEU A 182 1.52 3.79 21.28
CA LEU A 182 2.10 2.60 20.64
C LEU A 182 3.33 2.10 21.39
N ILE A 183 4.22 3.01 21.81
CA ILE A 183 5.40 2.66 22.60
C ILE A 183 4.98 2.06 23.95
N GLN A 184 3.98 2.67 24.62
CA GLN A 184 3.49 2.19 25.90
C GLN A 184 2.87 0.78 25.80
N VAL A 185 2.00 0.54 24.81
CA VAL A 185 1.37 -0.77 24.58
C VAL A 185 2.42 -1.83 24.26
N LYS A 186 3.44 -1.51 23.47
CA LYS A 186 4.56 -2.43 23.19
C LYS A 186 5.38 -2.74 24.43
N ALA A 187 5.70 -1.73 25.23
CA ALA A 187 6.42 -1.92 26.49
C ALA A 187 5.60 -2.77 27.48
N GLN A 188 4.28 -2.57 27.54
CA GLN A 188 3.39 -3.39 28.35
C GLN A 188 3.25 -4.82 27.82
N ALA A 189 3.28 -5.03 26.49
CA ALA A 189 3.32 -6.37 25.92
C ALA A 189 4.60 -7.11 26.34
N THR A 190 5.76 -6.46 26.26
CA THR A 190 7.04 -7.02 26.70
C THR A 190 7.05 -7.27 28.22
N ARG A 191 6.58 -6.31 29.02
CA ARG A 191 6.48 -6.48 30.47
C ARG A 191 5.44 -7.52 30.87
N GLY A 192 4.32 -7.67 30.16
CA GLY A 192 3.33 -8.70 30.41
C GLY A 192 3.88 -10.11 30.14
N LEU A 193 4.82 -10.23 29.20
CA LEU A 193 5.59 -11.45 28.96
C LEU A 193 6.63 -11.71 30.07
N GLU A 194 7.23 -10.66 30.65
CA GLU A 194 8.27 -10.77 31.70
C GLU A 194 7.73 -10.82 33.14
N ALA A 195 6.58 -10.18 33.41
CA ALA A 195 5.95 -10.04 34.72
C ALA A 195 4.78 -11.00 34.96
N ALA A 196 4.44 -11.83 33.98
CA ALA A 196 3.73 -13.06 34.27
C ALA A 196 4.62 -13.86 35.23
N GLU A 197 4.25 -13.90 36.51
CA GLU A 197 4.90 -14.79 37.47
C GLU A 197 5.06 -16.16 36.82
N PRO A 198 6.25 -16.78 36.89
CA PRO A 198 6.52 -17.98 36.12
C PRO A 198 5.50 -19.02 36.55
N ASP A 199 4.54 -19.31 35.66
CA ASP A 199 3.39 -20.15 35.92
C ASP A 199 3.89 -21.40 36.66
N PRO A 200 3.29 -21.79 37.80
CA PRO A 200 3.70 -23.00 38.50
C PRO A 200 3.76 -24.22 37.54
N GLN A 201 2.94 -24.26 36.50
CA GLN A 201 2.99 -25.27 35.43
C GLN A 201 4.25 -25.12 34.55
N ALA A 202 4.65 -23.91 34.20
CA ALA A 202 5.86 -23.67 33.42
C ALA A 202 7.13 -24.01 34.22
N LYS A 203 7.16 -23.70 35.52
CA LYS A 203 8.24 -24.16 36.42
C LYS A 203 8.31 -25.69 36.51
N ALA A 204 7.16 -26.35 36.65
CA ALA A 204 7.08 -27.81 36.69
C ALA A 204 7.55 -28.44 35.36
N LEU A 205 7.21 -27.84 34.22
CA LEU A 205 7.68 -28.29 32.91
C LEU A 205 9.20 -28.16 32.78
N VAL A 206 9.79 -27.04 33.20
CA VAL A 206 11.26 -26.87 33.19
C VAL A 206 11.94 -27.91 34.08
N GLN A 207 11.40 -28.18 35.28
CA GLN A 207 11.93 -29.23 36.16
C GLN A 207 11.82 -30.64 35.54
N ALA A 208 10.72 -30.93 34.84
CA ALA A 208 10.55 -32.18 34.12
C ALA A 208 11.55 -32.32 32.97
N ILE A 209 11.77 -31.25 32.18
CA ILE A 209 12.79 -31.22 31.11
C ILE A 209 14.18 -31.53 31.69
N GLU A 210 14.55 -30.87 32.79
CA GLU A 210 15.82 -31.12 33.47
C GLU A 210 15.98 -32.58 33.93
N GLN A 211 14.91 -33.16 34.46
CA GLN A 211 14.89 -34.53 34.92
C GLN A 211 15.01 -35.53 33.76
N GLU A 212 14.32 -35.31 32.64
CA GLU A 212 14.42 -36.17 31.46
C GLU A 212 15.78 -36.09 30.79
N VAL A 213 16.40 -34.89 30.75
CA VAL A 213 17.77 -34.73 30.26
C VAL A 213 18.76 -35.49 31.14
N LYS A 214 18.61 -35.45 32.47
CA LYS A 214 19.46 -36.22 33.41
C LYS A 214 19.30 -37.73 33.24
N GLN A 215 18.11 -38.19 32.88
CA GLN A 215 17.84 -39.60 32.59
C GLN A 215 18.31 -40.03 31.19
N GLY A 216 18.70 -39.09 30.33
CA GLY A 216 19.12 -39.36 28.96
C GLY A 216 17.97 -39.53 27.97
N HIS A 217 16.73 -39.24 28.38
CA HIS A 217 15.54 -39.30 27.52
C HIS A 217 15.39 -38.01 26.69
N LEU A 218 16.32 -37.79 25.76
CA LEU A 218 16.39 -36.56 24.96
C LEU A 218 15.11 -36.31 24.14
N SER A 219 14.46 -37.37 23.64
CA SER A 219 13.23 -37.28 22.85
C SER A 219 12.02 -36.81 23.68
N GLU A 220 11.87 -37.30 24.91
CA GLU A 220 10.81 -36.81 25.82
C GLU A 220 11.11 -35.40 26.31
N ALA A 221 12.37 -35.09 26.59
CA ALA A 221 12.80 -33.73 26.93
C ALA A 221 12.50 -32.73 25.81
N ARG A 222 12.69 -33.11 24.53
CA ARG A 222 12.34 -32.30 23.36
C ARG A 222 10.83 -32.05 23.30
N ARG A 223 10.02 -33.10 23.44
CA ARG A 223 8.55 -32.98 23.46
C ARG A 223 8.07 -32.03 24.55
N LEU A 224 8.67 -32.11 25.75
CA LEU A 224 8.36 -31.20 26.85
C LEU A 224 8.81 -29.76 26.55
N ALA A 225 9.99 -29.55 25.97
CA ALA A 225 10.48 -28.22 25.58
C ALA A 225 9.63 -27.59 24.46
N GLU A 226 9.16 -28.37 23.49
CA GLU A 226 8.21 -27.93 22.46
C GLU A 226 6.86 -27.54 23.06
N SER A 227 6.38 -28.28 24.07
CA SER A 227 5.16 -27.94 24.79
C SER A 227 5.30 -26.62 25.57
N LEU A 228 6.49 -26.35 26.12
CA LEU A 228 6.81 -25.08 26.78
C LEU A 228 6.90 -23.92 25.79
N TYR A 229 7.41 -24.17 24.57
CA TYR A 229 7.52 -23.17 23.50
C TYR A 229 6.16 -22.79 22.91
N ASN A 230 5.29 -23.78 22.70
CA ASN A 230 3.97 -23.59 22.09
C ASN A 230 2.87 -23.24 23.11
N GLY A 231 3.14 -23.43 24.41
CA GLY A 231 2.17 -23.18 25.48
C GLY A 231 1.96 -21.69 25.79
N PRO A 232 0.87 -21.35 26.52
CA PRO A 232 0.50 -19.98 26.88
C PRO A 232 1.34 -19.42 28.05
N PHE A 233 2.59 -19.86 28.20
CA PHE A 233 3.39 -19.63 29.40
C PHE A 233 4.32 -18.41 29.30
N GLY A 234 4.38 -17.73 28.15
CA GLY A 234 5.29 -16.58 27.93
C GLY A 234 6.79 -16.94 27.88
N MET A 235 7.16 -18.21 28.09
CA MET A 235 8.56 -18.68 28.19
C MET A 235 9.20 -19.13 26.87
N LYS A 236 8.76 -18.59 25.74
CA LYS A 236 9.34 -18.89 24.42
C LYS A 236 10.87 -18.75 24.35
N PRO A 237 11.51 -17.68 24.88
CA PRO A 237 12.96 -17.57 24.82
C PRO A 237 13.67 -18.67 25.61
N GLN A 238 13.16 -19.02 26.79
CA GLN A 238 13.74 -20.06 27.63
C GLN A 238 13.51 -21.46 27.05
N ALA A 239 12.36 -21.71 26.43
CA ALA A 239 12.09 -22.95 25.72
C ALA A 239 13.00 -23.12 24.49
N ALA A 240 13.26 -22.04 23.74
CA ALA A 240 14.19 -22.06 22.61
C ALA A 240 15.63 -22.40 23.04
N GLU A 241 16.07 -21.88 24.19
CA GLU A 241 17.38 -22.22 24.77
C GLU A 241 17.48 -23.71 25.13
N TRP A 242 16.42 -24.28 25.71
CA TRP A 242 16.37 -25.71 26.00
C TRP A 242 16.39 -26.57 24.73
N LEU A 243 15.66 -26.19 23.68
CA LEU A 243 15.67 -26.90 22.40
C LEU A 243 17.06 -26.89 21.77
N ALA A 244 17.73 -25.72 21.74
CA ALA A 244 19.11 -25.63 21.24
C ALA A 244 20.09 -26.51 22.04
N LYS A 245 19.95 -26.55 23.36
CA LYS A 245 20.75 -27.42 24.23
C LYS A 245 20.48 -28.91 23.97
N LEU A 246 19.23 -29.29 23.67
CA LEU A 246 18.87 -30.65 23.33
C LEU A 246 19.43 -31.06 21.96
N ASP A 247 19.36 -30.16 20.96
CA ASP A 247 19.97 -30.38 19.64
C ASP A 247 21.48 -30.66 19.77
N ASP A 248 22.18 -29.88 20.59
CA ASP A 248 23.61 -30.09 20.88
C ASP A 248 23.89 -31.45 21.55
N LEU A 249 23.03 -31.88 22.48
CA LEU A 249 23.20 -33.14 23.19
C LEU A 249 22.91 -34.35 22.29
N GLU A 250 21.87 -34.27 21.47
CA GLU A 250 21.56 -35.30 20.47
C GLU A 250 22.70 -35.40 19.45
N PHE A 251 23.17 -34.27 18.91
CA PHE A 251 24.29 -34.27 17.97
C PHE A 251 25.56 -34.89 18.57
N ARG A 252 25.89 -34.60 19.83
CA ARG A 252 27.04 -35.22 20.52
C ARG A 252 26.85 -36.72 20.72
N LYS A 253 25.64 -37.15 21.08
CA LYS A 253 25.31 -38.57 21.26
C LYS A 253 25.46 -39.32 19.93
N ASP A 254 24.86 -38.79 18.86
CA ASP A 254 24.90 -39.43 17.54
C ASP A 254 26.32 -39.45 16.96
N SER A 255 27.09 -38.39 17.19
CA SER A 255 28.51 -38.34 16.82
C SER A 255 29.33 -39.40 17.56
N TYR A 256 29.13 -39.53 18.87
CA TYR A 256 29.80 -40.55 19.67
C TYR A 256 29.42 -41.97 19.23
N GLU A 257 28.13 -42.21 18.96
CA GLU A 257 27.66 -43.50 18.45
C GLU A 257 28.31 -43.83 17.09
N ALA A 258 28.34 -42.88 16.16
CA ALA A 258 29.01 -43.07 14.87
C ALA A 258 30.49 -43.42 15.04
N GLU A 259 31.20 -42.77 15.98
CA GLU A 259 32.59 -43.09 16.29
C GLU A 259 32.75 -44.52 16.85
N VAL A 260 31.90 -44.93 17.79
CA VAL A 260 31.94 -46.28 18.36
C VAL A 260 31.72 -47.33 17.29
N TYR A 261 30.72 -47.16 16.41
CA TYR A 261 30.47 -48.10 15.31
C TYR A 261 31.65 -48.16 14.33
N TYR A 262 32.30 -47.03 14.04
CA TYR A 262 33.51 -47.00 13.23
C TYR A 262 34.65 -47.80 13.87
N GLU A 263 34.93 -47.61 15.17
CA GLU A 263 35.99 -48.35 15.86
C GLU A 263 35.71 -49.86 15.89
N LEU A 264 34.46 -50.26 16.15
CA LEU A 264 34.02 -51.65 16.07
C LEU A 264 34.20 -52.24 14.67
N ALA A 265 33.91 -51.47 13.63
CA ALA A 265 34.14 -51.89 12.25
C ALA A 265 35.61 -52.11 11.93
N VAL A 266 36.49 -51.20 12.36
CA VAL A 266 37.94 -51.32 12.18
C VAL A 266 38.45 -52.58 12.87
N GLN A 267 38.01 -52.85 14.11
CA GLN A 267 38.40 -54.08 14.81
C GLN A 267 37.89 -55.34 14.13
N ALA A 268 36.62 -55.37 13.69
CA ALA A 268 36.06 -56.50 12.95
C ALA A 268 36.84 -56.76 11.65
N PHE A 269 37.23 -55.70 10.93
CA PHE A 269 38.04 -55.79 9.72
C PHE A 269 39.44 -56.38 9.99
N ILE A 270 40.11 -55.95 11.07
CA ILE A 270 41.40 -56.51 11.51
C ILE A 270 41.28 -58.01 11.81
N ASN A 271 40.18 -58.40 12.45
CA ASN A 271 39.86 -59.80 12.76
C ASN A 271 39.41 -60.62 11.54
N LYS A 272 39.40 -60.02 10.33
CA LYS A 272 38.92 -60.61 9.07
C LYS A 272 37.43 -60.97 9.07
N ASP A 273 36.66 -60.43 10.02
CA ASP A 273 35.20 -60.49 10.01
C ASP A 273 34.68 -59.34 9.12
N PHE A 274 34.74 -59.58 7.81
CA PHE A 274 34.34 -58.59 6.81
C PHE A 274 32.83 -58.36 6.80
N ASP A 275 32.04 -59.34 7.23
CA ASP A 275 30.57 -59.23 7.27
C ASP A 275 30.12 -58.42 8.49
N GLY A 276 30.74 -58.64 9.66
CA GLY A 276 30.56 -57.79 10.83
C GLY A 276 31.03 -56.36 10.60
N ALA A 277 32.22 -56.17 9.99
CA ALA A 277 32.75 -54.85 9.66
C ALA A 277 31.83 -54.07 8.71
N ALA A 278 31.27 -54.72 7.68
CA ALA A 278 30.30 -54.10 6.78
C ALA A 278 29.04 -53.65 7.53
N SER A 279 28.54 -54.49 8.43
CA SER A 279 27.32 -54.23 9.19
C SER A 279 27.47 -53.03 10.14
N TYR A 280 28.62 -52.91 10.82
CA TYR A 280 28.91 -51.75 11.67
C TYR A 280 29.08 -50.46 10.86
N LEU A 281 29.74 -50.49 9.69
CA LEU A 281 29.88 -49.31 8.83
C LEU A 281 28.58 -48.87 8.17
N GLN A 282 27.66 -49.81 7.90
CA GLN A 282 26.32 -49.50 7.40
C GLN A 282 25.40 -48.95 8.51
N GLY A 283 25.63 -49.33 9.77
CA GLY A 283 24.91 -48.80 10.92
C GLY A 283 25.39 -47.43 11.40
N ALA A 284 26.62 -47.02 11.07
CA ALA A 284 27.16 -45.71 11.40
C ALA A 284 26.69 -44.62 10.42
N ASP A 285 26.22 -43.47 10.92
CA ASP A 285 26.11 -42.28 10.06
C ASP A 285 27.50 -41.69 9.80
N LEU A 286 28.08 -42.06 8.67
CA LEU A 286 29.41 -41.60 8.26
C LEU A 286 29.52 -40.07 8.22
N ARG A 287 28.42 -39.33 8.02
CA ARG A 287 28.46 -37.86 7.93
C ARG A 287 28.84 -37.20 9.25
N LEU A 288 28.63 -37.89 10.38
CA LEU A 288 28.96 -37.40 11.71
C LEU A 288 30.42 -37.66 12.10
N LEU A 289 31.13 -38.52 11.35
CA LEU A 289 32.56 -38.76 11.55
C LEU A 289 33.42 -37.62 11.01
N ASP A 290 34.65 -37.48 11.50
CA ASP A 290 35.62 -36.55 10.92
C ASP A 290 36.01 -36.96 9.48
N LYS A 291 36.49 -35.98 8.68
CA LYS A 291 36.80 -36.18 7.26
C LYS A 291 37.79 -37.31 7.00
N ARG A 292 38.71 -37.59 7.93
CA ARG A 292 39.72 -38.64 7.77
C ARG A 292 39.09 -40.01 8.03
N LYS A 293 38.33 -40.17 9.12
CA LYS A 293 37.58 -41.40 9.40
C LYS A 293 36.54 -41.70 8.32
N GLN A 294 35.89 -40.67 7.76
CA GLN A 294 34.97 -40.81 6.62
C GLN A 294 35.66 -41.42 5.39
N ALA A 295 36.83 -40.90 5.01
CA ALA A 295 37.58 -41.42 3.87
C ALA A 295 37.99 -42.88 4.11
N HIS A 296 38.51 -43.16 5.30
CA HIS A 296 38.93 -44.51 5.68
C HIS A 296 37.77 -45.51 5.73
N ALA A 297 36.62 -45.13 6.29
CA ALA A 297 35.42 -45.97 6.31
C ALA A 297 34.95 -46.36 4.89
N ARG A 298 35.03 -45.43 3.93
CA ARG A 298 34.70 -45.69 2.52
C ARG A 298 35.70 -46.64 1.86
N GLU A 299 36.98 -46.48 2.15
CA GLU A 299 38.04 -47.38 1.68
C GLU A 299 37.88 -48.81 2.24
N LEU A 300 37.53 -48.93 3.53
CA LEU A 300 37.23 -50.21 4.16
C LEU A 300 36.03 -50.89 3.52
N LEU A 301 34.93 -50.17 3.29
CA LEU A 301 33.75 -50.71 2.59
C LEU A 301 34.10 -51.19 1.18
N ALA A 302 34.85 -50.39 0.41
CA ALA A 302 35.29 -50.78 -0.94
C ALA A 302 36.18 -52.04 -0.91
N SER A 303 37.07 -52.13 0.08
CA SER A 303 37.95 -53.30 0.28
C SER A 303 37.15 -54.56 0.64
N ILE A 304 36.17 -54.42 1.53
CA ILE A 304 35.25 -55.50 1.91
C ILE A 304 34.47 -56.01 0.68
N GLU A 305 33.95 -55.10 -0.16
CA GLU A 305 33.23 -55.47 -1.37
C GLU A 305 34.11 -56.21 -2.38
N GLN A 306 35.37 -55.81 -2.54
CA GLN A 306 36.33 -56.52 -3.39
C GLN A 306 36.60 -57.94 -2.89
N VAL A 307 36.79 -58.11 -1.58
CA VAL A 307 36.97 -59.44 -0.98
C VAL A 307 35.73 -60.31 -1.19
N ARG A 308 34.53 -59.78 -1.03
CA ARG A 308 33.27 -60.50 -1.28
C ARG A 308 33.10 -60.91 -2.74
N ARG A 309 33.53 -60.09 -3.70
CA ARG A 309 33.48 -60.41 -5.14
C ARG A 309 34.54 -61.42 -5.58
N SER A 310 35.58 -61.63 -4.78
CA SER A 310 36.69 -62.55 -5.08
C SER A 310 36.50 -63.96 -4.51
N LYS A 311 35.43 -64.18 -3.73
CA LYS A 311 34.98 -65.50 -3.25
C LYS A 311 33.88 -66.03 -4.17
#